data_AF-A0AAU1JGK7-F1
#
_entry.id   AF-A0AAU1JGK7-F1
#
_cell.length_a   1.000
_cell.length_b   1.000
_cell.length_c   1.000
_cell.angle_alpha   90.00
_cell.angle_beta   90.00
_cell.angle_gamma   90.00
#
_symmetry.space_group_name_H-M   'P 1'
#
loop_
_entity.id
_entity.type
_entity.pdbx_description
1 polymer ?
#
loop_
_entity_poly.entity_id
_entity_poly.type
_entity_poly.pdbx_seq_one_letter_code
_entity_poly.pdbx_strand_id
1 'polypeptide(L)'
;MTIMNATQTGPHTGAHTGASGDPRVGWSATEAPHAPALNHRRDGILPTVAAALSVRGATTLTGTAARGDQPPALHPLVQDFLDTLSSAQRDRFTGRCAEAILISRHIAAADATRSKRAARKPMTNGEARKTLKQAKLTARRIREDGDPLHGSFAPPCQACTALSAHFGVRIVDPTTESG
;
A
#
# COMPACT_ATOMS: atom_id res chain seq x y z
N MET A 1 30.49 7.51 -70.89
CA MET A 1 29.72 6.25 -70.90
C MET A 1 28.35 6.53 -70.35
N THR A 2 27.38 6.62 -71.25
CA THR A 2 25.94 6.65 -71.02
C THR A 2 25.49 5.27 -70.55
N ILE A 3 24.62 5.19 -69.54
CA ILE A 3 23.56 4.18 -69.49
C ILE A 3 22.33 4.77 -68.80
N MET A 4 21.21 4.56 -69.48
CA MET A 4 19.87 5.06 -69.27
C MET A 4 18.97 3.81 -69.20
N ASN A 5 18.00 3.78 -68.28
CA ASN A 5 16.67 3.14 -68.36
C ASN A 5 16.15 2.91 -66.92
N ALA A 6 15.03 3.49 -66.47
CA ALA A 6 13.65 3.45 -66.94
C ALA A 6 12.91 2.14 -66.57
N THR A 7 12.13 2.20 -65.49
CA THR A 7 10.96 1.34 -65.20
C THR A 7 10.05 2.15 -64.25
N GLN A 8 9.05 2.87 -64.77
CA GLN A 8 7.70 2.43 -65.12
C GLN A 8 6.71 2.77 -63.99
N THR A 9 6.05 3.92 -64.13
CA THR A 9 4.87 4.33 -63.37
C THR A 9 3.64 3.76 -64.07
N GLY A 10 2.96 2.79 -63.44
CA GLY A 10 1.62 2.36 -63.84
C GLY A 10 0.55 3.23 -63.15
N PRO A 11 -0.53 3.62 -63.84
CA PRO A 11 -1.68 4.24 -63.18
C PRO A 11 -2.53 3.16 -62.52
N HIS A 12 -2.56 3.13 -61.19
CA HIS A 12 -3.57 2.36 -60.48
C HIS A 12 -4.86 3.18 -60.41
N THR A 13 -5.71 2.96 -61.41
CA THR A 13 -7.11 3.38 -61.41
C THR A 13 -7.85 2.53 -60.36
N GLY A 14 -7.89 3.00 -59.11
CA GLY A 14 -8.68 2.44 -58.03
C GLY A 14 -9.74 3.44 -57.59
N ALA A 15 -11.02 3.08 -57.73
CA ALA A 15 -12.16 3.92 -57.42
C ALA A 15 -12.10 4.46 -55.99
N HIS A 16 -12.11 5.78 -55.84
CA HIS A 16 -12.39 6.44 -54.56
C HIS A 16 -13.90 6.40 -54.32
N THR A 17 -14.41 5.26 -53.88
CA THR A 17 -15.75 5.15 -53.30
C THR A 17 -15.71 5.78 -51.91
N GLY A 18 -16.44 6.87 -51.76
CA GLY A 18 -16.43 7.69 -50.56
C GLY A 18 -17.00 6.99 -49.32
N ALA A 19 -16.39 7.30 -48.18
CA ALA A 19 -17.05 7.72 -46.96
C ALA A 19 -15.94 8.19 -45.99
N SER A 20 -15.51 9.45 -46.10
CA SER A 20 -14.72 10.09 -45.04
C SER A 20 -15.66 10.42 -43.87
N GLY A 21 -16.20 9.41 -43.22
CA GLY A 21 -16.84 9.57 -41.92
C GLY A 21 -15.77 9.86 -40.86
N ASP A 22 -16.10 10.68 -39.85
CA ASP A 22 -15.23 10.87 -38.69
C ASP A 22 -14.96 9.49 -38.06
N PRO A 23 -13.71 9.02 -37.96
CA PRO A 23 -13.38 7.70 -37.41
C PRO A 23 -13.87 7.51 -35.97
N ARG A 24 -14.26 8.60 -35.29
CA ARG A 24 -14.79 8.58 -33.92
C ARG A 24 -16.27 8.20 -33.84
N VAL A 25 -17.00 8.10 -34.96
CA VAL A 25 -18.44 7.74 -34.95
C VAL A 25 -18.67 6.33 -34.36
N GLY A 26 -17.67 5.44 -34.39
CA GLY A 26 -17.73 4.13 -33.74
C GLY A 26 -17.25 4.09 -32.28
N TRP A 27 -16.74 5.19 -31.72
CA TRP A 27 -16.22 5.23 -30.34
C TRP A 27 -17.31 5.40 -29.28
N SER A 28 -18.51 5.81 -29.69
CA SER A 28 -19.68 5.87 -28.82
C SER A 28 -20.43 4.54 -28.82
N ALA A 29 -19.78 3.46 -28.38
CA ALA A 29 -20.48 2.23 -28.08
C ALA A 29 -21.25 2.41 -26.76
N THR A 30 -22.58 2.26 -26.80
CA THR A 30 -23.45 2.18 -25.60
C THR A 30 -23.30 0.83 -24.88
N GLU A 31 -22.52 -0.08 -25.46
CA GLU A 31 -22.18 -1.37 -24.88
C GLU A 31 -21.12 -1.18 -23.79
N ALA A 32 -21.43 -1.59 -22.56
CA ALA A 32 -20.44 -1.60 -21.49
C ALA A 32 -19.26 -2.50 -21.93
N PRO A 33 -18.02 -1.98 -21.99
CA PRO A 33 -16.88 -2.79 -22.38
C PRO A 33 -16.78 -4.03 -21.49
N HIS A 34 -16.74 -5.23 -22.08
CA HIS A 34 -16.52 -6.44 -21.31
C HIS A 34 -15.14 -6.39 -20.68
N ALA A 35 -15.06 -6.41 -19.35
CA ALA A 35 -13.80 -6.43 -18.64
C ALA A 35 -13.03 -7.71 -19.05
N PRO A 36 -11.78 -7.60 -19.50
CA PRO A 36 -11.03 -8.77 -19.95
C PRO A 36 -10.82 -9.75 -18.78
N ALA A 37 -10.92 -11.05 -19.09
CA ALA A 37 -10.67 -12.10 -18.10
C ALA A 37 -9.21 -12.04 -17.61
N LEU A 38 -9.03 -11.97 -16.28
CA LEU A 38 -7.70 -11.99 -15.67
C LEU A 38 -7.14 -13.42 -15.70
N ASN A 39 -6.17 -13.67 -16.58
CA ASN A 39 -5.47 -14.97 -16.65
C ASN A 39 -4.49 -15.18 -15.48
N HIS A 40 -4.10 -14.11 -14.78
CA HIS A 40 -3.20 -14.15 -13.63
C HIS A 40 -3.70 -13.21 -12.54
N ARG A 41 -3.51 -13.61 -11.27
CA ARG A 41 -3.80 -12.74 -10.12
C ARG A 41 -2.86 -11.54 -10.14
N ARG A 42 -3.43 -10.34 -9.96
CA ARG A 42 -2.66 -9.08 -9.88
C ARG A 42 -2.18 -8.83 -8.45
N ASP A 43 -1.59 -9.84 -7.83
CA ASP A 43 -1.01 -9.74 -6.48
C ASP A 43 0.09 -8.66 -6.40
N GLY A 44 0.66 -8.29 -7.55
CA GLY A 44 1.66 -7.22 -7.67
C GLY A 44 1.10 -5.79 -7.74
N ILE A 45 -0.22 -5.57 -7.77
CA ILE A 45 -0.84 -4.22 -7.86
C ILE A 45 -1.53 -3.83 -6.54
N LEU A 46 -2.21 -4.75 -5.86
CA LEU A 46 -2.86 -4.47 -4.59
C LEU A 46 -1.88 -4.52 -3.40
N PRO A 47 -1.98 -3.62 -2.41
CA PRO A 47 -1.21 -3.80 -1.17
C PRO A 47 -1.61 -5.13 -0.54
N THR A 48 -0.68 -5.83 0.08
CA THR A 48 -0.96 -7.18 0.61
C THR A 48 -1.86 -7.16 1.83
N VAL A 49 -1.84 -6.05 2.59
CA VAL A 49 -2.50 -5.89 3.88
C VAL A 49 -2.95 -4.43 4.07
N ALA A 50 -4.14 -4.26 4.67
CA ALA A 50 -4.56 -3.03 5.34
C ALA A 50 -4.61 -3.26 6.86
N ALA A 51 -4.27 -2.22 7.63
CA ALA A 51 -4.34 -2.24 9.08
C ALA A 51 -5.15 -1.07 9.63
N ALA A 52 -5.65 -1.26 10.84
CA ALA A 52 -6.30 -0.25 11.66
C ALA A 52 -5.69 -0.23 13.06
N LEU A 53 -5.29 0.96 13.52
CA LEU A 53 -4.80 1.22 14.87
C LEU A 53 -5.81 2.12 15.59
N SER A 54 -6.36 1.62 16.69
CA SER A 54 -7.25 2.37 17.56
C SER A 54 -6.57 2.60 18.90
N VAL A 55 -6.64 3.82 19.41
CA VAL A 55 -6.14 4.18 20.74
C VAL A 55 -7.28 4.85 21.49
N ARG A 56 -7.49 4.47 22.75
CA ARG A 56 -8.61 5.00 23.55
C ARG A 56 -8.52 6.53 23.60
N GLY A 57 -9.56 7.20 23.12
CA GLY A 57 -9.65 8.67 23.10
C GLY A 57 -8.96 9.35 21.92
N ALA A 58 -8.47 8.59 20.94
CA ALA A 58 -7.94 9.13 19.68
C ALA A 58 -8.72 8.56 18.48
N THR A 59 -8.66 9.27 17.36
CA THR A 59 -9.24 8.82 16.09
C THR A 59 -8.52 7.57 15.59
N THR A 60 -9.28 6.56 15.16
CA THR A 60 -8.72 5.35 14.55
C THR A 60 -7.93 5.71 13.29
N LEU A 61 -6.67 5.27 13.25
CA LEU A 61 -5.81 5.41 12.07
C LEU A 61 -5.94 4.15 11.22
N THR A 62 -6.11 4.31 9.92
CA THR A 62 -6.14 3.20 8.95
C THR A 62 -5.12 3.44 7.84
N GLY A 63 -4.58 2.36 7.28
CA GLY A 63 -3.63 2.46 6.17
C GLY A 63 -3.24 1.12 5.59
N THR A 64 -2.54 1.16 4.48
CA THR A 64 -2.02 -0.02 3.77
C THR A 64 -0.50 -0.08 3.85
N ALA A 65 0.08 -1.24 3.58
CA ALA A 65 1.53 -1.38 3.46
C ALA A 65 2.09 -0.48 2.36
N ALA A 66 3.29 0.08 2.59
CA ALA A 66 4.00 0.90 1.61
C ALA A 66 4.55 0.04 0.46
N ARG A 67 4.39 0.52 -0.79
CA ARG A 67 4.69 -0.23 -2.01
C ARG A 67 5.67 0.48 -2.97
N GLY A 68 6.15 1.67 -2.61
CA GLY A 68 7.17 2.38 -3.39
C GLY A 68 8.59 1.92 -3.04
N ASP A 69 9.56 2.21 -3.92
CA ASP A 69 10.96 1.83 -3.72
C ASP A 69 11.60 2.52 -2.53
N GLN A 70 11.17 3.75 -2.22
CA GLN A 70 11.63 4.48 -1.05
C GLN A 70 11.02 3.91 0.23
N PRO A 71 11.81 3.71 1.30
CA PRO A 71 11.27 3.33 2.59
C PRO A 71 10.36 4.44 3.13
N PRO A 72 9.27 4.10 3.83
CA PRO A 72 8.42 5.10 4.46
C PRO A 72 9.23 5.86 5.52
N ALA A 73 8.98 7.16 5.66
CA ALA A 73 9.55 7.95 6.74
C ALA A 73 8.94 7.50 8.08
N LEU A 74 9.71 6.74 8.88
CA LEU A 74 9.30 6.28 10.20
C LEU A 74 9.79 7.23 11.29
N HIS A 75 9.05 7.27 12.40
CA HIS A 75 9.47 7.98 13.59
C HIS A 75 10.78 7.38 14.14
N PRO A 76 11.75 8.18 14.62
CA PRO A 76 13.05 7.68 15.07
C PRO A 76 12.96 6.50 16.04
N LEU A 77 12.10 6.57 17.06
CA LEU A 77 11.90 5.45 18.01
C LEU A 77 11.46 4.12 17.36
N VAL A 78 10.69 4.19 16.27
CA VAL A 78 10.28 2.99 15.53
C VAL A 78 11.43 2.51 14.66
N GLN A 79 12.12 3.42 13.98
CA GLN A 79 13.28 3.12 13.16
C GLN A 79 14.40 2.46 13.99
N ASP A 80 14.77 3.07 15.11
CA ASP A 80 15.78 2.56 16.05
C ASP A 80 15.43 1.14 16.53
N PHE A 81 14.16 0.88 16.87
CA PHE A 81 13.73 -0.46 17.26
C PHE A 81 13.93 -1.47 16.11
N LEU A 82 13.49 -1.14 14.89
CA LEU A 82 13.63 -2.04 13.75
C LEU A 82 15.10 -2.30 13.38
N ASP A 83 15.96 -1.31 13.57
CA ASP A 83 17.40 -1.40 13.33
C ASP A 83 18.12 -2.28 14.37
N THR A 84 17.52 -2.52 15.54
CA THR A 84 18.03 -3.46 16.54
C THR A 84 17.58 -4.91 16.35
N LEU A 85 16.60 -5.18 15.47
CA LEU A 85 16.10 -6.53 15.25
C LEU A 85 17.16 -7.47 14.68
N SER A 86 17.22 -8.70 15.17
CA SER A 86 18.07 -9.73 14.57
C SER A 86 17.52 -10.16 13.20
N SER A 87 18.36 -10.80 12.38
CA SER A 87 17.94 -11.35 11.08
C SER A 87 16.75 -12.31 11.20
N ALA A 88 16.66 -13.09 12.28
CA ALA A 88 15.55 -14.01 12.54
C ALA A 88 14.20 -13.31 12.75
N GLN A 89 14.21 -12.03 13.14
CA GLN A 89 13.00 -11.24 13.37
C GLN A 89 12.67 -10.32 12.19
N ARG A 90 13.57 -10.21 11.21
CA ARG A 90 13.39 -9.36 10.03
C ARG A 90 12.78 -10.15 8.87
N ASP A 91 11.70 -9.59 8.33
CA ASP A 91 11.13 -9.99 7.05
C ASP A 91 11.67 -9.11 5.92
N ARG A 92 11.53 -9.52 4.66
CA ARG A 92 11.90 -8.74 3.46
C ARG A 92 11.24 -7.36 3.44
N PHE A 93 10.05 -7.23 4.04
CA PHE A 93 9.27 -5.99 4.06
C PHE A 93 9.33 -5.24 5.39
N THR A 94 10.31 -5.52 6.25
CA THR A 94 10.48 -4.86 7.54
C THR A 94 10.45 -3.34 7.40
N GLY A 95 9.63 -2.67 8.22
CA GLY A 95 9.43 -1.21 8.20
C GLY A 95 8.46 -0.69 7.14
N ARG A 96 8.01 -1.53 6.19
CA ARG A 96 7.03 -1.14 5.15
C ARG A 96 5.60 -1.61 5.45
N CYS A 97 5.45 -2.46 6.45
CA CYS A 97 4.16 -2.99 6.91
C CYS A 97 3.23 -1.86 7.38
N ALA A 98 1.93 -2.02 7.18
CA ALA A 98 0.92 -1.03 7.57
C ALA A 98 0.98 -0.76 9.08
N GLU A 99 1.22 -1.80 9.86
CA GLU A 99 1.37 -1.81 11.32
C GLU A 99 2.46 -0.84 11.78
N ALA A 100 3.67 -0.98 11.24
CA ALA A 100 4.81 -0.12 11.57
C ALA A 100 4.53 1.35 11.21
N ILE A 101 3.91 1.57 10.05
CA ILE A 101 3.54 2.92 9.57
C ILE A 101 2.50 3.56 10.51
N LEU A 102 1.48 2.83 10.93
CA LEU A 102 0.43 3.36 11.81
C LEU A 102 0.95 3.65 13.22
N ILE A 103 1.77 2.77 13.79
CA ILE A 103 2.43 3.00 15.09
C ILE A 103 3.32 4.24 15.01
N SER A 104 4.14 4.33 13.95
CA SER A 104 5.01 5.47 13.68
C SER A 104 4.22 6.79 13.57
N ARG A 105 3.13 6.80 12.78
CA ARG A 105 2.28 7.98 12.60
C ARG A 105 1.63 8.44 13.91
N HIS A 106 1.15 7.50 14.73
CA HIS A 106 0.58 7.83 16.03
C HIS A 106 1.61 8.46 16.97
N ILE A 107 2.81 7.88 17.04
CA ILE A 107 3.91 8.41 17.86
C ILE A 107 4.32 9.80 17.36
N ALA A 108 4.49 9.98 16.05
CA ALA A 108 4.85 11.27 15.47
C ALA A 108 3.80 12.36 15.73
N ALA A 109 2.51 12.01 15.62
CA ALA A 109 1.42 12.93 15.95
C ALA A 109 1.46 13.32 17.44
N ALA A 110 1.68 12.35 18.33
CA ALA A 110 1.80 12.64 19.76
C ALA A 110 3.05 13.48 20.07
N ASP A 111 4.19 13.20 19.42
CA ASP A 111 5.44 13.96 19.55
C ASP A 111 5.22 15.43 19.16
N ALA A 112 4.58 15.67 18.01
CA ALA A 112 4.27 17.02 17.52
C ALA A 112 3.38 17.85 18.47
N THR A 113 2.57 17.19 19.30
CA THR A 113 1.69 17.86 20.28
C THR A 113 2.34 18.08 21.66
N ARG A 114 3.59 17.64 21.86
CA ARG A 114 4.28 17.82 23.14
C ARG A 114 4.50 19.31 23.45
N SER A 115 4.44 19.64 24.75
CA SER A 115 4.68 21.01 25.20
C SER A 115 6.07 21.53 24.79
N LYS A 116 6.21 22.86 24.63
CA LYS A 116 7.50 23.50 24.27
C LYS A 116 8.67 23.08 25.17
N ARG A 117 8.42 22.78 26.46
CA ARG A 117 9.47 22.29 27.38
C ARG A 117 9.85 20.84 27.08
N ALA A 118 8.85 19.97 26.86
CA ALA A 118 9.06 18.56 26.56
C ALA A 118 9.72 18.36 25.17
N ALA A 119 9.31 19.13 24.17
CA ALA A 119 9.82 19.07 22.81
C ALA A 119 11.32 19.44 22.68
N ARG A 120 11.93 20.01 23.72
CA ARG A 120 13.39 20.27 23.74
C ARG A 120 14.23 19.00 23.76
N LYS A 121 13.64 17.88 24.18
CA LYS A 121 14.30 16.57 24.21
C LYS A 121 13.61 15.62 23.24
N PRO A 122 14.35 14.72 22.58
CA PRO A 122 13.76 13.64 21.81
C PRO A 122 12.75 12.87 22.64
N MET A 123 11.64 12.46 22.02
CA MET A 123 10.64 11.63 22.68
C MET A 123 11.28 10.30 23.13
N THR A 124 10.92 9.84 24.33
CA THR A 124 11.43 8.60 24.89
C THR A 124 10.51 7.41 24.59
N ASN A 125 11.05 6.18 24.65
CA ASN A 125 10.23 4.96 24.55
C ASN A 125 9.10 4.91 25.60
N GLY A 126 9.35 5.41 26.81
CA GLY A 126 8.33 5.47 27.87
C GLY A 126 7.18 6.41 27.55
N GLU A 127 7.49 7.59 26.98
CA GLU A 127 6.47 8.51 26.48
C GLU A 127 5.68 7.90 25.33
N ALA A 128 6.34 7.21 24.40
CA ALA A 128 5.67 6.56 23.27
C ALA A 128 4.73 5.42 23.72
N ARG A 129 5.16 4.60 24.68
CA ARG A 129 4.30 3.59 25.32
C ARG A 129 3.08 4.21 26.00
N LYS A 130 3.25 5.39 26.62
CA LYS A 130 2.15 6.11 27.27
C LYS A 130 1.11 6.60 26.26
N THR A 131 1.55 7.08 25.09
CA THR A 131 0.62 7.55 24.04
C THR A 131 -0.12 6.40 23.36
N LEU A 132 0.46 5.20 23.37
CA LEU A 132 -0.14 3.96 22.84
C LEU A 132 -0.84 3.12 23.92
N LYS A 133 -1.10 3.69 25.10
CA LYS A 133 -1.75 2.95 26.19
C LYS A 133 -3.13 2.44 25.75
N GLN A 134 -3.37 1.15 25.95
CA GLN A 134 -4.60 0.45 25.53
C GLN A 134 -4.84 0.52 24.00
N ALA A 135 -3.80 0.69 23.20
CA ALA A 135 -3.91 0.62 21.76
C ALA A 135 -4.26 -0.80 21.30
N LYS A 136 -5.15 -0.90 20.30
CA LYS A 136 -5.52 -2.12 19.62
C LYS A 136 -5.18 -2.00 18.14
N LEU A 137 -4.55 -3.02 17.59
CA LEU A 137 -4.15 -3.11 16.18
C LEU A 137 -4.78 -4.34 15.54
N THR A 138 -5.40 -4.17 14.38
CA THR A 138 -5.88 -5.29 13.55
C THR A 138 -5.39 -5.09 12.13
N ALA A 139 -5.18 -6.19 11.42
CA ALA A 139 -4.79 -6.18 10.02
C ALA A 139 -5.64 -7.17 9.23
N ARG A 140 -5.93 -6.86 7.96
CA ARG A 140 -6.72 -7.68 7.04
C ARG A 140 -6.00 -7.82 5.71
N ARG A 141 -6.10 -9.01 5.12
CA ARG A 141 -5.54 -9.29 3.79
C ARG A 141 -6.35 -8.53 2.74
N ILE A 142 -5.66 -7.86 1.83
CA ILE A 142 -6.26 -7.33 0.60
C ILE A 142 -5.86 -8.29 -0.52
N ARG A 143 -6.85 -8.80 -1.24
CA ARG A 143 -6.73 -9.70 -2.38
C ARG A 143 -7.66 -9.26 -3.50
N GLU A 144 -7.54 -9.84 -4.68
CA GLU A 144 -8.48 -9.61 -5.78
C GLU A 144 -9.91 -10.02 -5.41
N ASP A 145 -10.88 -9.49 -6.15
CA ASP A 145 -12.28 -9.86 -5.97
C ASP A 145 -12.47 -11.37 -6.20
N GLY A 146 -13.30 -12.00 -5.36
CA GLY A 146 -13.51 -13.44 -5.34
C GLY A 146 -12.43 -14.28 -4.65
N ASP A 147 -11.33 -13.69 -4.15
CA ASP A 147 -10.36 -14.46 -3.33
C ASP A 147 -10.93 -14.71 -1.92
N PRO A 148 -11.04 -15.97 -1.46
CA PRO A 148 -11.64 -16.31 -0.17
C PRO A 148 -10.85 -15.80 1.03
N LEU A 149 -9.57 -15.44 0.86
CA LEU A 149 -8.75 -14.85 1.91
C LEU A 149 -8.91 -13.33 1.98
N HIS A 150 -9.57 -12.67 1.01
CA HIS A 150 -9.83 -11.24 1.08
C HIS A 150 -10.55 -10.88 2.39
N GLY A 151 -10.10 -9.82 3.07
CA GLY A 151 -10.73 -9.35 4.30
C GLY A 151 -10.48 -10.21 5.53
N SER A 152 -9.90 -11.41 5.39
CA SER A 152 -9.50 -12.26 6.52
C SER A 152 -8.40 -11.60 7.36
N PHE A 153 -8.35 -11.93 8.65
CA PHE A 153 -7.31 -11.43 9.55
C PHE A 153 -5.92 -11.79 9.04
N ALA A 154 -5.06 -10.78 8.94
CA ALA A 154 -3.66 -10.94 8.57
C ALA A 154 -2.81 -10.87 9.85
N PRO A 155 -2.16 -11.97 10.29
CA PRO A 155 -1.24 -11.91 11.40
C PRO A 155 -0.06 -10.99 11.04
N PRO A 156 0.36 -10.07 11.92
CA PRO A 156 1.51 -9.21 11.66
C PRO A 156 2.78 -10.04 11.43
N CYS A 157 3.71 -9.51 10.64
CA CYS A 157 5.02 -10.14 10.48
C CYS A 157 5.79 -10.19 11.80
N GLN A 158 6.87 -10.96 11.87
CA GLN A 158 7.66 -11.14 13.09
C GLN A 158 8.17 -9.80 13.66
N ALA A 159 8.69 -8.93 12.80
CA ALA A 159 9.13 -7.58 13.18
C ALA A 159 7.98 -6.74 13.77
N CYS A 160 6.80 -6.76 13.14
CA CYS A 160 5.66 -5.97 13.61
C CYS A 160 5.03 -6.54 14.88
N THR A 161 5.11 -7.86 15.07
CA THR A 161 4.72 -8.52 16.34
C THR A 161 5.63 -8.06 17.47
N ALA A 162 6.95 -8.07 17.25
CA ALA A 162 7.93 -7.58 18.23
C ALA A 162 7.76 -6.07 18.50
N LEU A 163 7.54 -5.26 17.46
CA LEU A 163 7.30 -3.83 17.56
C LEU A 163 6.04 -3.52 18.39
N SER A 164 4.95 -4.24 18.12
CA SER A 164 3.68 -4.08 18.85
C SER A 164 3.87 -4.41 20.32
N ALA A 165 4.56 -5.52 20.63
CA ALA A 165 4.89 -5.88 22.00
C ALA A 165 5.77 -4.83 22.70
N HIS A 166 6.80 -4.30 22.00
CA HIS A 166 7.70 -3.28 22.54
C HIS A 166 6.98 -1.99 22.93
N PHE A 167 5.97 -1.57 22.15
CA PHE A 167 5.19 -0.36 22.46
C PHE A 167 3.92 -0.63 23.27
N GLY A 168 3.61 -1.88 23.60
CA GLY A 168 2.41 -2.26 24.37
C GLY A 168 1.11 -2.16 23.55
N VAL A 169 1.21 -2.30 22.23
CA VAL A 169 0.05 -2.34 21.31
C VAL A 169 -0.47 -3.77 21.24
N ARG A 170 -1.76 -3.95 21.50
CA ARG A 170 -2.41 -5.26 21.49
C ARG A 170 -2.90 -5.61 20.09
N ILE A 171 -2.44 -6.73 19.55
CA ILE A 171 -2.94 -7.26 18.28
C ILE A 171 -4.30 -7.93 18.53
N VAL A 172 -5.25 -7.67 17.64
CA VAL A 172 -6.63 -8.14 17.72
C VAL A 172 -6.97 -8.88 16.44
N ASP A 173 -7.42 -10.14 16.59
CA ASP A 173 -8.18 -10.82 15.56
C ASP A 173 -9.68 -10.60 15.80
N PRO A 174 -10.37 -9.79 14.96
CA PRO A 174 -11.77 -9.46 15.17
C PRO A 174 -12.70 -10.68 15.06
N THR A 175 -12.25 -11.77 14.45
CA THR A 175 -13.03 -13.01 14.35
C THR A 175 -13.07 -13.80 15.67
N THR A 176 -12.15 -13.52 16.59
CA THR A 176 -12.04 -14.19 17.89
C THR A 176 -12.56 -13.36 19.08
N GLU A 177 -12.67 -12.03 18.93
CA GLU A 177 -13.17 -11.13 19.99
C GLU A 177 -14.71 -11.02 20.04
N SER A 178 -15.46 -11.74 19.20
CA SER A 178 -16.93 -11.70 19.18
C SER A 178 -17.59 -12.63 20.21
N GLY A 179 -16.92 -12.93 21.32
CA GLY A 179 -17.41 -13.80 22.41
C GLY A 179 -17.78 -13.02 23.67
#